data_AF-A0A2E8Q786-F1
#
_entry.id   AF-A0A2E8Q786-F1
#
_cell.length_a   1.000
_cell.length_b   1.000
_cell.length_c   1.000
_cell.angle_alpha   90.00
_cell.angle_beta   90.00
_cell.angle_gamma   90.00
#
_symmetry.space_group_name_H-M   'P 1'
#
loop_
_entity.id
_entity.type
_entity.pdbx_description
1 polymer ?
#
loop_
_entity_poly.entity_id
_entity_poly.type
_entity_poly.pdbx_seq_one_letter_code
_entity_poly.pdbx_strand_id
1 'polypeptide(L)'
;MKENKLEVIIGAVVLAVALGFIVFVYQTTSLSLSNSKHYNLIADFRSADGIHVGTDVRLAGVKVGTVSDLSLNVETYRAEAKLAIENQIDIPDDSALTVSSEGLLGGNFIEIIPGASYDY
;
A
#
# COMPACT_ATOMS: atom_id res chain seq x y z
N MET A 1 0.57 52.47 -7.69
CA MET A 1 0.11 51.62 -8.81
C MET A 1 1.15 50.63 -9.35
N LYS A 2 2.48 50.83 -9.17
CA LYS A 2 3.49 49.81 -9.56
C LYS A 2 3.54 48.60 -8.60
N GLU A 3 3.20 48.80 -7.32
CA GLU A 3 3.29 47.77 -6.28
C GLU A 3 2.29 46.62 -6.50
N ASN A 4 1.05 46.89 -6.91
CA ASN A 4 0.08 45.83 -7.23
C ASN A 4 0.56 44.85 -8.31
N LYS A 5 1.37 45.30 -9.29
CA LYS A 5 1.86 44.39 -10.34
C LYS A 5 2.86 43.38 -9.78
N LEU A 6 3.68 43.81 -8.83
CA LEU A 6 4.70 42.97 -8.22
C LEU A 6 4.07 41.93 -7.29
N GLU A 7 3.07 42.34 -6.50
CA GLU A 7 2.27 41.44 -5.66
C GLU A 7 1.53 40.37 -6.48
N VAL A 8 0.92 40.76 -7.60
CA VAL A 8 0.23 39.81 -8.51
C VAL A 8 1.21 38.81 -9.12
N ILE A 9 2.41 39.25 -9.51
CA ILE A 9 3.45 38.35 -10.05
C ILE A 9 3.92 37.36 -8.98
N ILE A 10 4.17 37.84 -7.76
CA ILE A 10 4.58 36.95 -6.65
C ILE A 10 3.47 35.93 -6.35
N GLY A 11 2.21 36.37 -6.28
CA GLY A 11 1.08 35.46 -6.08
C GLY A 11 0.96 34.40 -7.19
N ALA A 12 1.16 34.79 -8.45
CA ALA A 12 1.16 33.86 -9.58
C ALA A 12 2.29 32.83 -9.50
N VAL A 13 3.50 33.24 -9.09
CA VAL A 13 4.64 32.34 -8.88
C VAL A 13 4.35 31.35 -7.75
N VAL A 14 3.82 31.82 -6.62
CA VAL A 14 3.46 30.95 -5.49
C VAL A 14 2.42 29.91 -5.92
N LEU A 15 1.39 30.32 -6.67
CA LEU A 15 0.40 29.38 -7.22
C LEU A 15 1.01 28.37 -8.18
N ALA A 16 1.92 28.80 -9.06
CA ALA A 16 2.62 27.88 -9.96
C ALA A 16 3.45 26.84 -9.21
N VAL A 17 4.18 27.26 -8.17
CA VAL A 17 4.96 26.35 -7.31
C VAL A 17 4.04 25.39 -6.55
N ALA A 18 2.93 25.89 -5.99
CA ALA A 18 1.96 25.05 -5.29
C ALA A 18 1.34 23.98 -6.22
N LEU A 19 0.96 24.35 -7.45
CA LEU A 19 0.48 23.40 -8.45
C LEU A 19 1.56 22.39 -8.85
N GLY A 20 2.81 22.83 -9.02
CA GLY A 20 3.95 21.94 -9.26
C GLY A 20 4.15 20.94 -8.13
N PHE A 21 4.02 21.37 -6.87
CA PHE A 21 4.13 20.49 -5.71
C PHE A 21 2.99 19.46 -5.65
N ILE A 22 1.76 19.88 -5.94
CA ILE A 22 0.61 18.96 -6.04
C ILE A 22 0.89 17.89 -7.11
N VAL A 23 1.31 18.29 -8.30
CA VAL A 23 1.66 17.36 -9.39
C VAL A 23 2.80 16.42 -9.00
N PHE A 24 3.82 16.93 -8.31
CA PHE A 24 4.93 16.12 -7.80
C PHE A 24 4.47 15.07 -6.77
N VAL A 25 3.62 15.47 -5.80
CA VAL A 25 3.05 14.54 -4.81
C VAL A 25 2.20 13.46 -5.50
N TYR A 26 1.38 13.82 -6.50
CA TYR A 26 0.60 12.85 -7.27
C TYR A 26 1.47 11.85 -8.07
N GLN A 27 2.65 12.25 -8.52
CA GLN A 27 3.57 11.34 -9.24
C GLN A 27 4.42 10.47 -8.31
N THR A 28 4.81 11.01 -7.15
CA THR A 28 5.72 10.33 -6.21
C THR A 28 5.00 9.46 -5.21
N THR A 29 3.79 9.86 -4.82
CA THR A 29 2.92 8.99 -4.06
C THR A 29 2.37 7.99 -5.05
N SER A 30 2.66 6.71 -4.88
CA SER A 30 1.94 5.61 -5.51
C SER A 30 0.49 5.53 -5.00
N LEU A 31 -0.19 6.67 -4.88
CA LEU A 31 -1.62 6.85 -5.04
C LEU A 31 -1.94 6.52 -6.49
N SER A 32 -1.72 5.27 -6.83
CA SER A 32 -2.26 4.67 -7.99
C SER A 32 -3.78 4.71 -7.80
N LEU A 33 -4.40 5.81 -8.25
CA LEU A 33 -5.77 5.79 -8.76
C LEU A 33 -5.85 4.91 -10.03
N SER A 34 -4.87 4.01 -10.25
CA SER A 34 -5.00 2.93 -11.18
C SER A 34 -6.20 2.12 -10.77
N ASN A 35 -7.21 2.27 -11.60
CA ASN A 35 -8.36 1.40 -11.79
C ASN A 35 -7.95 -0.06 -12.12
N SER A 36 -6.69 -0.45 -11.89
CA SER A 36 -6.29 -1.84 -11.66
C SER A 36 -7.16 -2.34 -10.53
N LYS A 37 -8.18 -3.11 -10.90
CA LYS A 37 -9.04 -3.81 -9.97
C LYS A 37 -8.12 -4.61 -9.05
N HIS A 38 -8.17 -4.30 -7.77
CA HIS A 38 -7.62 -5.15 -6.74
C HIS A 38 -8.80 -5.89 -6.11
N TYR A 39 -8.56 -7.10 -5.65
CA TYR A 39 -9.50 -7.78 -4.77
C TYR A 39 -8.94 -7.78 -3.36
N ASN A 40 -9.86 -7.79 -2.38
CA ASN A 40 -9.48 -7.71 -0.98
C ASN A 40 -9.43 -9.11 -0.38
N LEU A 41 -8.30 -9.46 0.21
CA LEU A 41 -8.16 -10.62 1.09
C LEU A 41 -8.08 -10.17 2.54
N ILE A 42 -8.67 -10.93 3.45
CA ILE A 42 -8.57 -10.70 4.89
C ILE A 42 -7.70 -11.79 5.47
N ALA A 43 -6.68 -11.40 6.24
CA ALA A 43 -5.76 -12.31 6.89
C ALA A 43 -5.62 -11.98 8.38
N ASP A 44 -5.74 -12.99 9.22
CA ASP A 44 -5.61 -12.85 10.67
C ASP A 44 -4.24 -13.30 11.17
N PHE A 45 -3.46 -12.37 11.70
CA PHE A 45 -2.14 -12.65 12.26
C PHE A 45 -2.17 -12.73 13.78
N ARG A 46 -1.32 -13.60 14.34
CA ARG A 46 -1.09 -13.66 15.80
C ARG A 46 -0.32 -12.45 16.30
N SER A 47 0.61 -11.96 15.48
CA SER A 47 1.31 -10.69 15.67
C SER A 47 1.48 -10.04 14.29
N ALA A 48 1.28 -8.73 14.23
CA ALA A 48 1.54 -7.90 13.06
C ALA A 48 2.75 -6.97 13.27
N ASP A 49 3.71 -7.38 14.13
CA ASP A 49 4.86 -6.56 14.45
C ASP A 49 5.65 -6.14 13.19
N GLY A 50 5.84 -4.83 13.05
CA GLY A 50 6.54 -4.21 11.93
C GLY A 50 5.76 -4.18 10.61
N ILE A 51 4.51 -4.64 10.57
CA ILE A 51 3.59 -4.40 9.45
C ILE A 51 2.78 -3.14 9.73
N HIS A 52 2.51 -2.36 8.69
CA HIS A 52 1.66 -1.17 8.70
C HIS A 52 0.87 -1.06 7.39
N VAL A 53 -0.10 -0.15 7.34
CA VAL A 53 -0.79 0.17 6.09
C VAL A 53 0.24 0.63 5.05
N GLY A 54 0.19 0.04 3.86
CA GLY A 54 1.17 0.23 2.79
C GLY A 54 2.33 -0.77 2.78
N THR A 55 2.46 -1.65 3.78
CA THR A 55 3.43 -2.76 3.73
C THR A 55 3.18 -3.63 2.50
N ASP A 56 4.26 -4.05 1.85
CA ASP A 56 4.22 -4.88 0.65
C ASP A 56 3.69 -6.27 0.94
N VAL A 57 2.85 -6.77 0.04
CA VAL A 57 2.47 -8.19 -0.05
C VAL A 57 3.20 -8.79 -1.24
N ARG A 58 3.89 -9.91 -1.02
CA ARG A 58 4.78 -10.52 -2.00
C ARG A 58 4.47 -12.00 -2.21
N LEU A 59 4.60 -12.45 -3.45
CA LEU A 59 4.56 -13.85 -3.84
C LEU A 59 5.88 -14.19 -4.53
N ALA A 60 6.57 -15.21 -4.04
CA ALA A 60 7.90 -15.59 -4.53
C ALA A 60 8.90 -14.42 -4.61
N GLY A 61 8.83 -13.49 -3.66
CA GLY A 61 9.68 -12.28 -3.60
C GLY A 61 9.27 -11.12 -4.51
N VAL A 62 8.23 -11.30 -5.34
CA VAL A 62 7.70 -10.24 -6.21
C VAL A 62 6.52 -9.57 -5.53
N LYS A 63 6.46 -8.24 -5.55
CA LYS A 63 5.32 -7.48 -5.02
C LYS A 63 4.07 -7.74 -5.87
N VAL A 64 2.99 -8.13 -5.21
CA VAL A 64 1.69 -8.47 -5.82
C VAL A 64 0.52 -7.69 -5.21
N GLY A 65 0.78 -6.91 -4.17
CA GLY A 65 -0.23 -6.15 -3.46
C GLY A 65 0.34 -5.34 -2.30
N THR A 66 -0.56 -4.78 -1.50
CA THR A 66 -0.24 -4.00 -0.30
C THR A 66 -1.29 -4.19 0.80
N VAL A 67 -0.88 -3.96 2.05
CA VAL A 67 -1.82 -3.86 3.19
C VAL A 67 -2.64 -2.58 3.04
N SER A 68 -3.95 -2.70 2.91
CA SER A 68 -4.89 -1.58 2.77
C SER A 68 -5.44 -1.12 4.12
N ASP A 69 -5.57 -2.02 5.09
CA ASP A 69 -6.07 -1.74 6.43
C ASP A 69 -5.46 -2.73 7.44
N LEU A 70 -5.25 -2.27 8.68
CA LEU A 70 -4.74 -3.09 9.76
C LEU A 70 -5.44 -2.71 11.06
N SER A 71 -6.13 -3.66 11.67
CA SER A 71 -6.90 -3.44 12.88
C SER A 71 -6.76 -4.60 13.86
N LEU A 72 -7.09 -4.36 15.14
CA LEU A 72 -7.15 -5.41 16.15
C LEU A 72 -8.59 -5.92 16.23
N ASN A 73 -8.79 -7.20 15.96
CA ASN A 73 -10.06 -7.85 16.24
C ASN A 73 -10.18 -8.06 17.76
N VAL A 74 -11.13 -7.36 18.39
CA VAL A 74 -11.30 -7.34 19.86
C VAL A 74 -11.91 -8.62 20.43
N GLU A 75 -12.51 -9.47 19.59
CA GLU A 75 -13.08 -10.75 20.02
C GLU A 75 -12.02 -11.86 20.01
N THR A 76 -11.19 -11.89 18.98
CA THR A 76 -10.15 -12.93 18.79
C THR A 76 -8.77 -12.50 19.30
N TYR A 77 -8.58 -11.20 19.57
CA TYR A 77 -7.29 -10.56 19.89
C TYR A 77 -6.21 -10.80 18.83
N ARG A 78 -6.62 -10.95 17.57
CA ARG A 78 -5.72 -11.10 16.41
C ARG A 78 -5.65 -9.80 15.63
N ALA A 79 -4.51 -9.60 14.97
CA ALA A 79 -4.36 -8.50 14.02
C ALA A 79 -5.03 -8.90 12.70
N GLU A 80 -6.13 -8.25 12.36
CA GLU A 80 -6.86 -8.40 11.11
C GLU A 80 -6.27 -7.43 10.08
N ALA A 81 -5.64 -7.97 9.04
CA ALA A 81 -5.09 -7.21 7.93
C ALA A 81 -5.95 -7.39 6.68
N LYS A 82 -6.33 -6.28 6.05
CA LYS A 82 -6.94 -6.29 4.72
C LYS A 82 -5.85 -6.05 3.69
N LEU A 83 -5.80 -6.91 2.68
CA LEU A 83 -4.77 -6.92 1.64
C LEU A 83 -5.43 -6.61 0.31
N ALA A 84 -4.92 -5.61 -0.40
CA ALA A 84 -5.30 -5.33 -1.78
C ALA A 84 -4.34 -6.06 -2.71
N ILE A 85 -4.82 -7.11 -3.40
CA ILE A 85 -4.04 -7.93 -4.33
C ILE A 85 -4.45 -7.61 -5.76
N GLU A 86 -3.49 -7.56 -6.68
CA GLU A 86 -3.75 -7.32 -8.10
C GLU A 86 -4.63 -8.41 -8.72
N ASN A 87 -5.72 -8.04 -9.43
CA ASN A 87 -6.65 -9.00 -10.07
C ASN A 87 -6.04 -9.94 -11.12
N GLN A 88 -4.79 -9.72 -11.54
CA GLN A 88 -4.11 -10.58 -12.50
C GLN A 88 -3.51 -11.84 -11.85
N ILE A 89 -3.59 -11.93 -10.53
CA ILE A 89 -2.92 -12.93 -9.72
C ILE A 89 -3.98 -13.63 -8.89
N ASP A 90 -4.23 -14.90 -9.21
CA ASP A 90 -5.12 -15.75 -8.44
C ASP A 90 -4.31 -16.44 -7.34
N ILE A 91 -4.76 -16.30 -6.10
CA ILE A 91 -4.13 -16.89 -4.91
C ILE A 91 -4.96 -18.10 -4.48
N PRO A 92 -4.39 -19.32 -4.46
CA PRO A 92 -5.14 -20.51 -4.06
C PRO A 92 -5.72 -20.39 -2.65
N ASP A 93 -6.87 -21.01 -2.40
CA ASP A 93 -7.58 -20.94 -1.12
C ASP A 93 -6.83 -21.59 0.05
N ASP A 94 -5.92 -22.52 -0.23
CA ASP A 94 -5.03 -23.18 0.72
C ASP A 94 -3.69 -22.46 0.92
N SER A 95 -3.57 -21.23 0.43
CA SER A 95 -2.36 -20.40 0.60
C SER A 95 -2.16 -19.96 2.05
N ALA A 96 -0.90 -19.96 2.49
CA ALA A 96 -0.51 -19.43 3.78
C ALA A 96 0.10 -18.02 3.63
N LEU A 97 -0.18 -17.15 4.60
CA LEU A 97 0.41 -15.82 4.67
C LEU A 97 1.26 -15.70 5.93
N THR A 98 2.48 -15.20 5.77
CA THR A 98 3.41 -15.01 6.89
C THR A 98 4.04 -13.62 6.86
N VAL A 99 4.37 -13.11 8.05
CA VAL A 99 5.17 -11.89 8.19
C VAL A 99 6.64 -12.27 8.03
N SER A 100 7.27 -11.77 6.99
CA SER A 100 8.68 -12.02 6.67
C SER A 100 9.47 -10.71 6.73
N SER A 101 10.79 -10.82 6.95
CA SER A 101 11.71 -9.67 7.01
C SER A 101 12.71 -9.74 5.87
N GLU A 102 13.00 -8.60 5.25
CA GLU A 102 14.01 -8.46 4.18
C GLU A 102 15.47 -8.61 4.67
N GLY A 103 15.68 -8.72 5.98
CA GLY A 103 16.99 -8.85 6.60
C GLY A 103 17.25 -7.76 7.65
N LEU A 104 18.52 -7.51 7.97
CA LEU A 104 18.91 -6.69 9.13
C LEU A 104 18.51 -5.22 9.05
N LEU A 105 18.43 -4.67 7.83
CA LEU A 105 18.16 -3.24 7.58
C LEU A 105 16.90 -3.04 6.74
N GLY A 106 16.28 -4.13 6.29
CA GLY A 106 15.11 -4.07 5.43
C GLY A 106 13.82 -4.05 6.23
N GLY A 107 12.71 -3.76 5.55
CA GLY A 107 11.40 -3.74 6.17
C GLY A 107 10.84 -5.15 6.42
N ASN A 108 9.71 -5.19 7.10
CA ASN A 108 8.86 -6.37 7.09
C ASN A 108 7.91 -6.31 5.87
N PHE A 109 7.52 -7.47 5.38
CA PHE A 109 6.56 -7.65 4.31
C PHE A 109 5.69 -8.88 4.59
N ILE A 110 4.55 -8.98 3.92
CA ILE A 110 3.72 -10.18 3.96
C ILE A 110 4.12 -11.07 2.80
N GLU A 111 4.49 -12.30 3.09
CA GLU A 111 4.79 -13.32 2.10
C GLU A 111 3.59 -14.26 1.92
N ILE A 112 3.16 -14.42 0.67
CA ILE A 112 2.17 -15.41 0.26
C ILE A 112 2.91 -16.68 -0.18
N ILE A 113 2.60 -17.78 0.49
CA ILE A 113 3.08 -19.11 0.17
C ILE A 113 1.89 -19.85 -0.45
N PRO A 114 1.87 -20.02 -1.79
CA PRO A 114 0.77 -20.71 -2.45
C PRO A 114 0.75 -22.17 -2.02
N GLY A 115 -0.45 -22.69 -1.77
CA GLY A 115 -0.66 -24.11 -1.56
C GLY A 115 -0.77 -24.88 -2.88
N ALA A 116 -1.35 -26.07 -2.81
CA ALA A 116 -1.50 -26.98 -3.95
C ALA A 116 -2.96 -27.11 -4.42
N SER A 117 -3.86 -26.27 -3.90
CA SER A 117 -5.26 -26.24 -4.30
C SER A 117 -5.42 -25.79 -5.76
N TYR A 118 -6.48 -26.28 -6.38
CA TYR A 118 -6.94 -25.84 -7.71
C TYR A 118 -8.09 -24.81 -7.60
N ASP A 119 -8.51 -24.49 -6.38
CA ASP A 119 -9.53 -23.51 -6.05
C ASP A 119 -8.87 -22.18 -5.60
N TYR A 120 -9.49 -21.03 -5.94
CA TYR A 120 -8.93 -19.67 -5.79
C TYR A 120 -9.91 -18.72 -5.10
#